data_AF-A0A6C0LW64-F1
#
_entry.id   AF-A0A6C0LW64-F1
#
_cell.length_a   1.000
_cell.length_b   1.000
_cell.length_c   1.000
_cell.angle_alpha   90.00
_cell.angle_beta   90.00
_cell.angle_gamma   90.00
#
_symmetry.space_group_name_H-M   'P 1'
#
loop_
_entity.id
_entity.type
_entity.pdbx_description
1 polymer ?
#
loop_
_entity_poly.entity_id
_entity_poly.type
_entity_poly.pdbx_seq_one_letter_code
_entity_poly.pdbx_strand_id
1 'polypeptide(L)'
;MSDNIDCFVCYETINQETGKVLTPCQHVYCVSCFSKHMRTSNKCGYCRREIATELNIPPEPVYTVELSHYTFEEAICSLIGSDYLFDIWPQMSGIVYGDLNDEH
;
A
#
# COMPACT_ATOMS: atom_id res chain seq x y z
N MET A 1 -12.39 -8.79 -38.27
CA MET A 1 -12.52 -9.67 -37.09
C MET A 1 -12.29 -8.81 -35.86
N SER A 2 -13.23 -8.82 -34.90
CA SER A 2 -12.95 -8.28 -33.58
C SER A 2 -12.45 -9.46 -32.74
N ASP A 3 -11.14 -9.50 -32.50
CA ASP A 3 -10.55 -10.50 -31.60
C ASP A 3 -10.91 -10.09 -30.17
N ASN A 4 -12.00 -10.65 -29.64
CA ASN A 4 -12.34 -10.52 -28.23
C ASN A 4 -11.33 -11.32 -27.41
N ILE A 5 -10.64 -10.65 -26.50
CA ILE A 5 -9.65 -11.28 -25.63
C ILE A 5 -10.34 -11.60 -24.31
N ASP A 6 -10.49 -12.89 -24.02
CA ASP A 6 -11.10 -13.35 -22.77
C ASP A 6 -10.05 -13.68 -21.73
N CYS A 7 -10.35 -13.44 -20.46
CA CYS A 7 -9.46 -13.81 -19.37
C CYS A 7 -9.58 -15.31 -19.09
N PHE A 8 -8.49 -16.06 -19.13
CA PHE A 8 -8.52 -17.51 -18.88
C PHE A 8 -8.87 -17.91 -17.42
N VAL A 9 -8.91 -16.95 -16.49
CA VAL A 9 -9.21 -17.19 -15.06
C VAL A 9 -10.71 -17.11 -14.80
N CYS A 10 -11.37 -16.02 -15.21
CA CYS A 10 -12.81 -15.82 -15.03
C CYS A 10 -13.66 -16.14 -16.27
N TYR A 11 -13.02 -16.35 -17.42
CA TYR A 11 -13.65 -16.56 -18.73
C TYR A 11 -14.54 -15.39 -19.19
N GLU A 12 -14.37 -14.21 -18.61
CA GLU A 12 -15.05 -12.99 -19.01
C GLU A 12 -14.23 -12.25 -20.08
N THR A 13 -14.95 -11.56 -20.98
CA THR A 13 -14.35 -10.75 -22.03
C THR A 13 -13.71 -9.49 -21.46
N ILE A 14 -12.44 -9.29 -21.79
CA ILE A 14 -11.67 -8.14 -21.33
C ILE A 14 -12.00 -6.95 -22.22
N ASN A 15 -12.63 -5.95 -21.61
CA ASN A 15 -12.98 -4.67 -22.24
C ASN A 15 -12.16 -3.53 -21.63
N GLN A 16 -12.37 -2.30 -22.10
CA GLN A 16 -11.67 -1.12 -21.55
C GLN A 16 -11.98 -0.86 -20.08
N GLU A 17 -13.16 -1.27 -19.60
CA GLU A 17 -13.61 -1.04 -18.21
C GLU A 17 -12.92 -1.97 -17.21
N THR A 18 -12.83 -3.26 -17.53
CA THR A 18 -12.18 -4.28 -16.70
C THR A 18 -10.66 -4.17 -16.74
N GLY A 19 -10.12 -3.60 -17.82
CA GLY A 19 -8.70 -3.42 -18.04
C GLY A 19 -7.97 -4.73 -18.38
N LYS A 20 -6.96 -4.63 -19.23
CA LYS A 20 -6.10 -5.77 -19.59
C LYS A 20 -4.74 -5.65 -18.92
N VAL A 21 -4.26 -6.75 -18.35
CA VAL A 21 -2.89 -6.88 -17.88
C VAL A 21 -2.16 -7.87 -18.79
N LEU A 22 -1.07 -7.41 -19.41
CA LEU A 22 -0.18 -8.25 -20.18
C LEU A 22 1.04 -8.60 -19.33
N THR A 23 1.22 -9.88 -19.07
CA THR A 23 2.37 -10.38 -18.30
C THR A 23 3.63 -10.47 -19.18
N PRO A 24 4.84 -10.52 -18.60
CA PRO A 24 6.09 -10.68 -19.36
C PRO A 24 6.16 -12.00 -20.15
N CYS A 25 5.33 -12.99 -19.79
CA CYS A 25 5.18 -14.23 -20.54
C CYS A 25 4.07 -14.18 -21.61
N GLN A 26 3.57 -12.99 -21.94
CA GLN A 26 2.55 -12.71 -22.96
C GLN A 26 1.13 -13.24 -22.66
N HIS A 27 0.85 -13.72 -21.45
CA HIS A 27 -0.50 -14.11 -21.06
C HIS A 27 -1.30 -12.92 -20.56
N VAL A 28 -2.58 -12.88 -20.94
CA VAL A 28 -3.51 -11.78 -20.64
C VAL A 28 -4.43 -12.15 -19.49
N TYR A 29 -4.64 -11.19 -18.60
CA TYR A 29 -5.55 -11.30 -17.45
C TYR A 29 -6.43 -10.07 -17.35
N CYS A 30 -7.60 -10.25 -16.73
CA CYS A 30 -8.36 -9.14 -16.16
C CYS A 30 -7.60 -8.55 -14.95
N VAL A 31 -7.69 -7.24 -14.71
CA VAL A 31 -6.94 -6.57 -13.62
C VAL A 31 -7.25 -7.18 -12.25
N SER A 32 -8.52 -7.51 -11.99
CA SER A 32 -8.96 -8.10 -10.73
C SER A 32 -8.42 -9.54 -10.55
N CYS A 33 -8.41 -10.34 -11.61
CA CYS A 33 -7.88 -11.69 -11.66
C CYS A 33 -6.36 -11.70 -11.39
N PHE A 34 -5.63 -10.82 -12.08
CA PHE A 34 -4.19 -10.69 -11.94
C PHE A 34 -3.81 -10.27 -10.51
N SER A 35 -4.50 -9.27 -9.97
CA SER A 35 -4.23 -8.75 -8.61
C SER A 35 -4.49 -9.79 -7.52
N LYS A 36 -5.55 -10.59 -7.65
CA LYS A 36 -5.83 -11.71 -6.73
C LYS A 36 -4.76 -12.78 -6.83
N HIS A 37 -4.37 -13.16 -8.04
CA HIS A 37 -3.39 -14.22 -8.29
C HIS A 37 -2.00 -13.86 -7.73
N MET A 38 -1.54 -12.62 -7.95
CA MET A 38 -0.24 -12.14 -7.46
C MET A 38 -0.13 -12.06 -5.94
N ARG A 39 -1.25 -11.98 -5.20
CA ARG A 39 -1.24 -12.04 -3.73
C ARG A 39 -0.95 -13.43 -3.18
N THR A 40 -1.21 -14.47 -3.96
CA THR A 40 -1.03 -15.87 -3.54
C THR A 40 0.19 -16.51 -4.17
N SER A 41 0.54 -16.13 -5.40
CA SER A 41 1.68 -16.70 -6.10
C SER A 41 2.30 -15.70 -7.07
N ASN A 42 3.63 -15.65 -7.08
CA ASN A 42 4.41 -14.87 -8.05
C ASN A 42 4.62 -15.59 -9.40
N LYS A 43 3.79 -16.57 -9.74
CA LYS A 43 3.93 -17.37 -10.97
C LYS A 43 2.72 -17.17 -11.88
N CYS A 44 2.91 -17.16 -13.19
CA CYS A 44 1.81 -17.08 -14.14
C CYS A 44 0.88 -18.29 -14.00
N GLY A 45 -0.42 -18.06 -13.82
CA GLY A 45 -1.44 -19.12 -13.76
C GLY A 45 -1.56 -19.98 -15.04
N TYR A 46 -1.03 -19.52 -16.18
CA TYR A 46 -1.05 -20.26 -17.43
C TYR A 46 0.24 -21.07 -17.65
N CYS A 47 1.39 -20.39 -17.76
CA CYS A 47 2.67 -21.03 -18.07
C CYS A 47 3.59 -21.26 -16.87
N ARG A 48 3.18 -20.84 -15.66
CA ARG A 48 3.93 -20.98 -14.39
C ARG A 48 5.28 -20.25 -14.33
N ARG A 49 5.59 -19.40 -15.31
CA ARG A 49 6.78 -18.54 -15.29
C ARG A 49 6.65 -17.50 -14.17
N GLU A 50 7.73 -17.21 -13.48
CA GLU A 50 7.78 -16.15 -12.47
C GLU A 50 7.52 -14.78 -13.11
N ILE A 51 6.70 -13.96 -12.45
CA ILE A 51 6.23 -12.68 -12.99
C ILE A 51 7.11 -11.53 -12.51
N ALA A 52 7.33 -11.44 -11.20
CA ALA A 52 8.27 -10.51 -10.61
C ALA A 52 9.56 -11.26 -10.25
N THR A 53 10.69 -10.79 -10.76
CA THR A 53 11.99 -11.18 -10.19
C THR A 53 12.25 -10.23 -9.03
N GLU A 54 12.61 -10.75 -7.87
CA GLU A 54 12.91 -9.93 -6.70
C GLU A 54 14.05 -8.98 -7.07
N LEU A 55 13.73 -7.69 -7.19
CA LEU A 55 14.75 -6.68 -7.33
C LEU A 55 15.47 -6.66 -6.00
N ASN A 56 16.76 -6.99 -6.02
CA ASN A 56 17.64 -6.81 -4.88
C ASN A 56 17.82 -5.29 -4.71
N ILE A 57 16.84 -4.63 -4.11
CA ILE A 57 16.94 -3.22 -3.76
C ILE A 57 17.98 -3.19 -2.65
N PRO A 58 19.18 -2.63 -2.88
CA PRO A 58 20.12 -2.44 -1.79
C PRO A 58 19.40 -1.62 -0.71
N PRO A 59 19.57 -1.93 0.58
CA PRO A 59 18.83 -1.25 1.64
C PRO A 59 19.01 0.25 1.46
N GLU A 60 17.92 0.92 1.08
CA GLU A 60 17.83 2.36 0.98
C GLU A 60 18.33 2.91 2.32
N PRO A 61 19.16 3.97 2.37
CA PRO A 61 19.55 4.56 3.64
C PRO A 61 18.28 5.00 4.37
N VAL A 62 17.95 4.29 5.45
CA VAL A 62 16.84 4.63 6.34
C VAL A 62 17.20 5.97 6.98
N TYR A 63 16.63 7.06 6.47
CA TYR A 63 16.74 8.34 7.14
C TYR A 63 15.74 8.34 8.29
N THR A 64 16.22 8.13 9.51
CA THR A 64 15.45 8.46 10.69
C THR A 64 15.36 9.98 10.77
N VAL A 65 14.19 10.54 10.50
CA VAL A 65 13.94 11.94 10.84
C VAL A 65 13.86 11.97 12.36
N GLU A 66 14.96 12.33 13.04
CA GLU A 66 14.87 12.71 14.44
C GLU A 66 13.97 13.94 14.49
N LEU A 67 12.74 13.76 14.98
CA LEU A 67 11.83 14.85 15.30
C LEU A 67 12.39 15.59 16.51
N SER A 68 13.49 16.32 16.31
CA SER A 68 14.01 17.23 17.31
C SER A 68 13.07 18.44 17.40
N HIS A 69 12.15 18.36 18.36
CA HIS A 69 11.45 19.49 18.96
C HIS A 69 10.66 20.39 18.00
N TYR A 70 9.82 19.82 17.14
CA TYR A 70 8.68 20.59 16.66
C TYR A 70 7.53 20.42 17.65
N THR A 71 7.41 21.35 18.59
CA THR A 71 6.24 21.44 19.46
C THR A 71 5.02 21.61 18.57
N PHE A 72 4.23 20.54 18.49
CA PHE A 72 2.99 20.42 17.70
C PHE A 72 2.01 21.58 17.95
N GLU A 73 2.14 22.28 19.07
CA GLU A 73 1.34 23.42 19.48
C GLU A 73 1.58 24.69 18.63
N GLU A 74 2.77 24.92 18.06
CA GLU A 74 3.05 26.17 17.32
C GLU A 74 2.61 26.13 15.84
N ALA A 75 2.63 24.96 15.18
CA ALA A 75 2.16 24.85 13.79
C ALA A 75 0.64 24.94 13.66
N ILE A 76 -0.09 24.40 14.63
CA ILE A 76 -1.56 24.35 14.56
C ILE A 76 -2.14 25.76 14.71
N CYS A 77 -1.60 26.58 15.61
CA CYS A 77 -2.02 27.97 15.80
C CYS A 77 -1.96 28.83 14.52
N SER A 78 -1.01 28.55 13.60
CA SER A 78 -0.89 29.28 12.33
C SER A 78 -1.89 28.83 11.25
N LEU A 79 -2.49 27.64 11.39
CA LEU A 79 -3.36 27.06 10.36
C LEU A 79 -4.85 27.16 10.67
N ILE A 80 -5.26 27.14 11.94
CA ILE A 80 -6.70 27.07 12.29
C ILE A 80 -7.27 28.32 12.96
N GLY A 81 -6.45 29.33 13.27
CA GLY A 81 -6.93 30.51 14.01
C GLY A 81 -7.32 30.14 15.45
N SER A 82 -7.20 31.10 16.36
CA SER A 82 -7.27 30.88 17.82
C SER A 82 -8.63 30.46 18.38
N ASP A 83 -9.64 30.20 17.57
CA ASP A 83 -11.01 29.92 18.03
C ASP A 83 -11.34 28.42 18.15
N TYR A 84 -10.45 27.51 17.70
CA TYR A 84 -10.70 26.06 17.69
C TYR A 84 -9.79 25.24 18.61
N LEU A 85 -9.12 25.86 19.59
CA LEU A 85 -8.18 25.16 20.47
C LEU A 85 -8.81 24.53 21.74
N PHE A 86 -10.14 24.58 21.92
CA PHE A 86 -10.80 24.05 23.12
C PHE A 86 -11.57 22.72 22.92
N ASP A 87 -11.81 22.29 21.68
CA ASP A 87 -12.67 21.10 21.41
C ASP A 87 -11.90 19.79 21.11
N ILE A 88 -10.57 19.82 20.98
CA ILE A 88 -9.78 18.60 20.65
C ILE A 88 -8.98 18.07 21.86
N TRP A 89 -8.99 18.79 22.99
CA TRP A 89 -8.18 18.44 24.17
C TRP A 89 -8.58 17.18 24.99
N PRO A 90 -9.74 16.48 24.86
CA PRO A 90 -9.99 15.34 25.74
C PRO A 90 -9.51 13.96 25.24
N GLN A 91 -8.99 13.78 24.02
CA GLN A 91 -8.76 12.41 23.48
C GLN A 91 -7.30 11.94 23.39
N MET A 92 -6.33 12.73 23.83
CA MET A 92 -4.90 12.34 23.83
C MET A 92 -4.36 11.92 25.21
N SER A 93 -5.21 11.42 26.11
CA SER A 93 -4.76 10.81 27.39
C SER A 93 -5.04 9.31 27.45
N GLY A 94 -4.73 8.59 26.36
CA GLY A 94 -5.21 7.21 26.16
C GLY A 94 -4.21 6.22 25.57
N ILE A 95 -2.89 6.41 25.71
CA ILE A 95 -1.92 5.33 25.41
C ILE A 95 -0.90 5.23 26.55
N VAL A 96 -1.23 4.31 27.45
CA VAL A 96 -0.37 3.56 28.36
C VAL A 96 1.03 3.27 27.79
N TYR A 97 2.05 3.90 28.37
CA TYR A 97 3.32 3.22 28.67
C TYR A 97 3.12 2.73 30.12
N GLY A 98 2.91 1.45 30.43
CA GLY A 98 3.78 0.36 30.04
C GLY A 98 4.94 0.34 31.03
N ASP A 99 4.67 -0.07 32.28
CA ASP A 99 5.66 -0.22 33.35
C ASP A 99 6.79 -1.14 32.91
N LEU A 100 7.94 -0.56 32.59
CA LEU A 100 9.24 -1.22 32.65
C LEU A 100 10.20 -0.25 33.31
N ASN A 101 10.37 -0.42 34.62
CA ASN A 101 11.67 -0.27 35.27
C ASN A 101 11.65 -1.15 36.52
N ASP A 102 12.13 -2.36 36.30
CA ASP A 102 12.97 -3.09 37.25
C ASP A 102 14.18 -2.19 37.54
N GLU A 103 14.37 -1.77 38.79
CA GLU A 103 15.65 -1.46 39.45
C GLU A 103 15.38 -0.76 40.81
N HIS A 104 15.34 -1.53 41.91
CA HIS A 104 16.33 -1.52 43.02
C HIS A 104 15.91 -2.47 44.15
#